data_AF-A0A1U7CK43-F1
#
_entry.id   AF-A0A1U7CK43-F1
#
_cell.length_a   1.000
_cell.length_b   1.000
_cell.length_c   1.000
_cell.angle_alpha   90.00
_cell.angle_beta   90.00
_cell.angle_gamma   90.00
#
_symmetry.space_group_name_H-M   'P 1'
#
loop_
_entity.id
_entity.type
_entity.pdbx_description
1 polymer ?
#
loop_
_entity_poly.entity_id
_entity_poly.type
_entity_poly.pdbx_seq_one_letter_code
_entity_poly.pdbx_strand_id
1 'polypeptide(L)'
;MGIREPEFDPDGGMLRRRTVLKGLAALGAGSAPFRRALSAQAAEAGAVTPEMVAQAEWIAGLKLTDDERKEVAQSVRDSLNRFEALRNSEVGFDVAPALQ
;
A
#
# COMPACT_ATOMS: atom_id res chain seq x y z
N MET A 1 14.88 35.80 26.48
CA MET A 1 14.92 34.32 26.51
C MET A 1 14.57 33.86 25.09
N GLY A 2 15.59 33.73 24.23
CA GLY A 2 15.39 33.48 22.80
C GLY A 2 15.10 31.99 22.55
N ILE A 3 14.02 31.71 21.85
CA ILE A 3 13.62 30.36 21.47
C ILE A 3 14.51 29.96 20.29
N ARG A 4 15.40 28.98 20.50
CA ARG A 4 16.24 28.43 19.44
C ARG A 4 15.37 27.56 18.53
N GLU A 5 15.18 27.97 17.29
CA GLU A 5 14.54 27.12 16.28
C GLU A 5 15.37 25.85 16.06
N PRO A 6 14.74 24.67 15.91
CA PRO A 6 15.47 23.43 15.67
C PRO A 6 16.09 23.47 14.26
N GLU A 7 17.39 23.71 14.23
CA GLU A 7 18.26 23.58 13.06
C GLU A 7 18.23 22.12 12.57
N PHE A 8 17.80 21.93 11.32
CA PHE A 8 17.81 20.61 10.67
C PHE A 8 19.27 20.20 10.40
N ASP A 9 19.78 19.28 11.21
CA ASP A 9 21.09 18.65 11.03
C ASP A 9 20.98 17.46 10.05
N PRO A 10 21.49 17.58 8.80
CA PRO A 10 21.39 16.52 7.80
C PRO A 10 22.28 15.31 8.10
N ASP A 11 23.29 15.46 8.96
CA ASP A 11 24.32 14.44 9.21
C ASP A 11 24.03 13.63 10.49
N GLY A 12 23.51 14.29 11.55
CA GLY A 12 23.05 13.63 12.78
C GLY A 12 21.77 12.78 12.62
N GLY A 13 20.94 13.06 11.62
CA GLY A 13 19.68 12.36 11.36
C GLY A 13 19.80 11.01 10.63
N MET A 14 20.86 10.81 9.82
CA MET A 14 20.97 9.65 8.95
C MET A 14 21.25 8.35 9.71
N LEU A 15 22.07 8.40 10.77
CA LEU A 15 22.33 7.26 11.67
C LEU A 15 21.08 6.90 12.50
N ARG A 16 20.26 7.88 12.87
CA ARG A 16 19.03 7.67 13.65
C ARG A 16 17.94 7.02 12.79
N ARG A 17 17.72 7.50 11.55
CA ARG A 17 16.77 6.89 10.60
C ARG A 17 17.14 5.44 10.30
N ARG A 18 18.41 5.16 10.00
CA ARG A 18 18.88 3.79 9.72
C ARG A 18 18.67 2.86 10.91
N THR A 19 18.95 3.32 12.12
CA THR A 19 18.73 2.54 13.35
C THR A 19 17.26 2.23 13.58
N VAL A 20 16.37 3.21 13.39
CA VAL A 20 14.91 3.02 13.51
C VAL A 20 14.40 2.01 12.48
N LEU A 21 14.77 2.17 11.20
CA LEU A 21 14.36 1.24 10.14
C LEU A 21 14.94 -0.16 10.37
N LYS A 22 16.16 -0.28 10.89
CA LYS A 22 16.77 -1.55 11.27
C LYS A 22 16.00 -2.22 12.42
N GLY A 23 15.55 -1.44 13.40
CA GLY A 23 14.67 -1.93 14.47
C GLY A 23 13.34 -2.46 13.94
N LEU A 24 12.67 -1.70 13.06
CA LEU A 24 11.42 -2.14 12.42
C LEU A 24 11.62 -3.42 11.60
N ALA A 25 12.69 -3.49 10.81
CA ALA A 25 13.03 -4.68 10.05
C ALA A 25 13.32 -5.89 10.95
N ALA A 26 14.01 -5.68 12.10
CA ALA A 26 14.26 -6.73 13.09
C ALA A 26 12.97 -7.24 13.74
N LEU A 27 11.95 -6.38 13.89
CA LEU A 27 10.60 -6.76 14.31
C LEU A 27 9.78 -7.45 13.20
N GLY A 28 10.37 -7.64 12.02
CA GLY A 28 9.74 -8.33 10.90
C GLY A 28 8.93 -7.43 9.97
N ALA A 29 8.97 -6.10 10.14
CA ALA A 29 8.34 -5.17 9.22
C ALA A 29 8.97 -5.33 7.83
N GLY A 30 8.12 -5.55 6.82
CA GLY A 30 8.58 -5.78 5.45
C GLY A 30 9.19 -7.16 5.20
N SER A 31 9.08 -8.12 6.12
CA SER A 31 9.47 -9.51 5.88
C SER A 31 8.48 -10.23 4.96
N ALA A 32 8.88 -11.35 4.34
CA ALA A 32 7.96 -12.14 3.51
C ALA A 32 6.74 -12.69 4.29
N PRO A 33 6.88 -13.20 5.53
CA PRO A 33 5.74 -13.57 6.36
C PRO A 33 4.81 -12.39 6.65
N PHE A 34 5.37 -11.22 7.00
CA PHE A 34 4.58 -10.01 7.22
C PHE A 34 3.76 -9.62 5.99
N ARG A 35 4.37 -9.61 4.79
CA ARG A 35 3.65 -9.31 3.54
C ARG A 35 2.54 -10.31 3.24
N ARG A 36 2.74 -11.60 3.52
CA ARG A 36 1.71 -12.62 3.35
C ARG A 36 0.55 -12.43 4.32
N ALA A 37 0.84 -12.20 5.60
CA ALA A 37 -0.18 -11.92 6.61
C ALA A 37 -0.98 -10.66 6.26
N LEU A 38 -0.29 -9.59 5.86
CA LEU A 38 -0.93 -8.35 5.40
C LEU A 38 -1.82 -8.58 4.18
N SER A 39 -1.37 -9.37 3.21
CA SER A 39 -2.19 -9.72 2.03
C SER A 39 -3.42 -10.55 2.40
N ALA A 40 -3.30 -11.49 3.34
CA ALA A 40 -4.42 -12.29 3.82
C ALA A 40 -5.43 -11.39 4.56
N GLN A 41 -4.95 -10.51 5.43
CA GLN A 41 -5.78 -9.53 6.13
C GLN A 41 -6.48 -8.58 5.15
N ALA A 42 -5.79 -8.11 4.10
CA ALA A 42 -6.39 -7.25 3.09
C ALA A 42 -7.47 -7.99 2.27
N ALA A 43 -7.29 -9.29 2.01
CA ALA A 43 -8.31 -10.10 1.36
C ALA A 43 -9.53 -10.35 2.27
N GLU A 44 -9.32 -10.51 3.58
CA GLU A 44 -10.37 -10.74 4.57
C GLU A 44 -11.16 -9.47 4.93
N ALA A 45 -10.47 -8.33 5.03
CA ALA A 45 -11.09 -7.03 5.36
C ALA A 45 -12.09 -6.54 4.30
N GLY A 46 -12.13 -7.18 3.13
CA GLY A 46 -13.12 -6.94 2.10
C GLY A 46 -12.80 -5.76 1.20
N ALA A 47 -13.81 -4.93 0.94
CA ALA A 47 -13.80 -3.91 -0.10
C ALA A 47 -13.00 -2.65 0.30
N VAL A 48 -12.40 -1.97 -0.68
CA VAL A 48 -11.58 -0.76 -0.45
C VAL A 48 -12.39 0.36 0.25
N THR A 49 -11.87 0.87 1.37
CA THR A 49 -12.52 1.93 2.17
C THR A 49 -11.93 3.33 1.88
N PRO A 50 -12.65 4.43 2.22
CA PRO A 50 -12.12 5.78 2.08
C PRO A 50 -10.84 6.03 2.89
N GLU A 51 -10.68 5.38 4.05
CA GLU A 51 -9.47 5.49 4.88
C GLU A 51 -8.26 4.87 4.18
N MET A 52 -8.45 3.76 3.46
CA MET A 52 -7.39 3.16 2.65
C MET A 52 -6.99 4.09 1.50
N VAL A 53 -7.94 4.82 0.91
CA VAL A 53 -7.65 5.85 -0.12
C VAL A 53 -6.85 7.00 0.49
N ALA A 54 -7.24 7.49 1.67
CA ALA A 54 -6.50 8.55 2.37
C ALA A 54 -5.04 8.18 2.63
N GLN A 55 -4.79 6.93 3.01
CA GLN A 55 -3.44 6.41 3.22
C GLN A 55 -2.64 6.31 1.91
N ALA A 56 -3.31 6.08 0.78
CA ALA A 56 -2.71 5.97 -0.54
C ALA A 56 -2.44 7.33 -1.23
N GLU A 57 -3.15 8.40 -0.84
CA GLU A 57 -3.03 9.74 -1.45
C GLU A 57 -1.58 10.24 -1.51
N TRP A 58 -0.83 10.06 -0.42
CA TRP A 58 0.58 10.46 -0.37
C TRP A 58 1.46 9.69 -1.37
N ILE A 59 1.19 8.39 -1.56
CA ILE A 59 1.92 7.54 -2.51
C ILE A 59 1.60 7.96 -3.94
N ALA A 60 0.33 8.28 -4.21
CA ALA A 60 -0.14 8.72 -5.52
C ALA A 60 0.17 10.20 -5.83
N GLY A 61 0.58 10.99 -4.84
CA GLY A 61 0.79 12.43 -4.98
C GLY A 61 -0.51 13.22 -5.16
N LEU A 62 -1.63 12.71 -4.63
CA LEU A 62 -2.96 13.32 -4.73
C LEU A 62 -3.34 14.03 -3.42
N LYS A 63 -4.28 14.96 -3.50
CA LYS A 63 -4.98 15.53 -2.34
C LYS A 63 -6.46 15.48 -2.62
N LEU A 64 -7.16 14.59 -1.92
CA LEU A 64 -8.59 14.41 -2.11
C LEU A 64 -9.36 14.98 -0.92
N THR A 65 -10.55 15.47 -1.19
CA THR A 65 -11.57 15.76 -0.17
C THR A 65 -12.18 14.45 0.36
N ASP A 66 -12.92 14.55 1.46
CA ASP A 66 -13.61 13.38 2.04
C ASP A 66 -14.61 12.75 1.07
N ASP A 67 -15.26 13.55 0.25
CA ASP A 67 -16.24 13.04 -0.71
C ASP A 67 -15.56 12.41 -1.93
N GLU A 68 -14.50 13.03 -2.45
CA GLU A 68 -13.67 12.42 -3.51
C GLU A 68 -13.06 11.09 -3.06
N ARG A 69 -12.64 10.97 -1.78
CA ARG A 69 -12.16 9.69 -1.24
C ARG A 69 -13.22 8.58 -1.29
N LYS A 70 -14.48 8.91 -0.98
CA LYS A 70 -15.59 7.94 -1.04
C LYS A 70 -15.85 7.52 -2.48
N GLU A 71 -15.84 8.46 -3.41
CA GLU A 71 -16.01 8.20 -4.84
C GLU A 71 -14.88 7.33 -5.41
N VAL A 72 -13.63 7.66 -5.08
CA VAL A 72 -12.45 6.86 -5.48
C VAL A 72 -12.54 5.45 -4.88
N ALA A 73 -12.88 5.33 -3.59
CA ALA A 73 -13.06 4.02 -2.97
C ALA A 73 -14.13 3.18 -3.70
N GLN A 74 -15.24 3.79 -4.13
CA GLN A 74 -16.26 3.12 -4.94
C GLN A 74 -15.72 2.69 -6.31
N SER A 75 -15.09 3.60 -7.04
CA SER A 75 -14.53 3.32 -8.37
C SER A 75 -13.47 2.21 -8.37
N VAL A 76 -12.62 2.18 -7.34
CA VAL A 76 -11.62 1.12 -7.16
C VAL A 76 -12.30 -0.22 -6.88
N ARG A 77 -13.34 -0.26 -6.03
CA ARG A 77 -14.11 -1.49 -5.77
C ARG A 77 -14.74 -2.03 -7.05
N ASP A 78 -15.36 -1.16 -7.85
CA ASP A 78 -15.96 -1.55 -9.13
C ASP A 78 -14.92 -2.10 -10.11
N SER A 79 -13.73 -1.50 -10.14
CA SER A 79 -12.60 -1.99 -10.94
C SER A 79 -12.12 -3.36 -10.49
N LEU A 80 -12.00 -3.58 -9.17
CA LEU A 80 -11.61 -4.88 -8.60
C LEU A 80 -12.61 -5.98 -8.95
N ASN A 81 -13.92 -5.69 -8.87
CA ASN A 81 -14.97 -6.64 -9.26
C ASN A 81 -14.87 -7.03 -10.74
N ARG A 82 -14.56 -6.07 -11.62
CA ARG A 82 -14.33 -6.36 -13.05
C ARG A 82 -13.11 -7.26 -13.25
N PHE A 83 -12.02 -7.02 -12.53
CA PHE A 83 -10.86 -7.91 -12.59
C PHE A 83 -11.14 -9.30 -12.05
N GLU A 84 -11.95 -9.42 -11.00
CA GLU A 84 -12.38 -10.73 -10.48
C GLU A 84 -13.18 -11.50 -11.52
N ALA A 85 -14.12 -10.85 -12.21
CA ALA A 85 -14.87 -11.46 -13.30
C ALA A 85 -13.95 -11.99 -14.43
N LEU A 86 -12.92 -11.22 -14.79
CA LEU A 86 -11.91 -11.65 -15.76
C LEU A 86 -11.09 -12.85 -15.26
N ARG A 87 -10.71 -12.88 -13.98
CA ARG A 87 -9.94 -14.00 -13.39
C ARG A 87 -10.76 -15.28 -13.25
N ASN A 88 -12.07 -15.16 -13.10
CA ASN A 88 -13.00 -16.29 -13.04
C ASN A 88 -13.41 -16.80 -14.43
N SER A 89 -12.94 -16.16 -15.50
CA SER A 89 -13.20 -16.62 -16.87
C SER A 89 -12.36 -17.87 -17.15
N GLU A 90 -13.01 -18.92 -17.67
CA GLU A 90 -12.34 -20.17 -18.04
C GLU A 90 -11.44 -19.92 -19.26
N VAL A 91 -10.13 -20.06 -19.08
CA VAL A 91 -9.15 -20.02 -20.16
C VAL A 91 -8.86 -21.46 -20.57
N GLY A 92 -9.18 -21.80 -21.81
CA GLY A 92 -8.89 -23.11 -22.37
C GLY A 92 -7.38 -23.40 -22.38
N PHE A 93 -7.02 -24.64 -22.10
CA PHE A 93 -5.66 -25.18 -22.30
C PHE A 93 -5.52 -25.87 -23.67
N ASP A 94 -6.35 -25.47 -24.63
CA ASP A 94 -6.43 -26.04 -25.99
C ASP A 94 -5.21 -25.67 -26.86
N VAL A 95 -4.43 -24.68 -26.43
CA VAL A 95 -3.17 -24.29 -27.06
C VAL A 95 -2.00 -24.66 -26.15
N ALA A 96 -1.06 -25.45 -26.67
CA ALA A 96 0.17 -25.78 -25.96
C ALA A 96 0.96 -24.49 -25.61
N PRO A 97 1.55 -24.39 -24.40
CA PRO A 97 2.32 -23.22 -24.02
C PRO A 97 3.45 -22.97 -25.02
N ALA A 98 3.71 -21.69 -25.31
CA ALA A 98 4.87 -21.32 -26.11
C ALA A 98 6.13 -21.78 -25.37
N LEU A 99 6.78 -22.82 -25.88
CA LEU A 99 8.11 -23.22 -25.43
C LEU A 99 9.09 -22.16 -25.95
N GLN A 100 9.63 -21.35 -25.04
CA GLN A 100 10.76 -20.45 -25.30
C GLN A 100 12.09 -21.19 -25.19
#